data_AF-A0A6J4H2H7-F1
#
_entry.id   AF-A0A6J4H2H7-F1
#
_cell.length_a   1.000
_cell.length_b   1.000
_cell.length_c   1.000
_cell.angle_alpha   90.00
_cell.angle_beta   90.00
_cell.angle_gamma   90.00
#
_symmetry.space_group_name_H-M   'P 1'
#
loop_
_entity.id
_entity.type
_entity.pdbx_description
1 polymer ?
#
loop_
_entity_poly.entity_id
_entity_poly.type
_entity_poly.pdbx_seq_one_letter_code
_entity_poly.pdbx_strand_id
1 'polypeptide(L)' 'MAELRKTGANEYDVVADGRVIGRVWNWHGSWSAEANGETHHNLKSRKEAISRVEQARPKR' A
#
# COMPACT_ATOMS: atom_id res chain seq x y z
N MET A 1 -11.36 -4.02 5.85
CA MET A 1 -10.81 -2.65 5.89
C MET A 1 -9.36 -2.79 6.31
N ALA A 2 -8.42 -2.44 5.45
CA ALA A 2 -7.02 -2.37 5.86
C ALA A 2 -6.75 -1.08 6.66
N GLU A 3 -5.99 -1.22 7.74
CA GLU A 3 -5.48 -0.13 8.56
C GLU A 3 -4.18 0.41 7.96
N LEU A 4 -3.89 1.70 8.17
CA LEU A 4 -2.69 2.34 7.64
C LEU A 4 -1.80 2.76 8.80
N ARG A 5 -0.63 2.13 8.90
CA ARG A 5 0.36 2.48 9.91
C ARG A 5 1.45 3.33 9.27
N LYS A 6 1.57 4.57 9.71
CA LYS A 6 2.62 5.47 9.19
C LYS A 6 4.00 4.99 9.65
N THR A 7 4.90 4.73 8.71
CA THR A 7 6.28 4.27 8.97
C THR A 7 7.31 5.36 8.70
N GLY A 8 7.00 6.31 7.81
CA GLY A 8 7.89 7.41 7.45
C GLY A 8 7.15 8.72 7.18
N ALA A 9 7.87 9.71 6.66
CA ALA A 9 7.28 11.03 6.34
C ALA A 9 6.10 10.92 5.36
N ASN A 10 6.26 10.07 4.34
CA ASN A 10 5.31 9.83 3.25
C ASN A 10 5.11 8.33 2.96
N GLU A 11 5.36 7.46 3.94
CA GLU A 11 5.26 6.00 3.80
C GLU A 11 4.32 5.41 4.86
N TYR A 12 3.55 4.41 4.45
CA TYR A 12 2.56 3.72 5.26
C TYR A 12 2.60 2.22 5.01
N ASP A 13 2.66 1.43 6.07
CA ASP A 13 2.33 0.02 6.03
C ASP A 13 0.80 -0.14 5.95
N VAL A 14 0.37 -1.05 5.08
CA VAL A 14 -1.02 -1.47 4.96
C VAL A 14 -1.16 -2.74 5.79
N VAL A 15 -1.92 -2.64 6.88
CA VAL A 15 -2.14 -3.72 7.83
C VAL A 15 -3.55 -4.27 7.66
N ALA A 16 -3.69 -5.57 7.48
CA ALA A 16 -5.00 -6.22 7.48
C ALA A 16 -4.92 -7.52 8.26
N ASP A 17 -5.97 -7.82 9.03
CA ASP A 17 -6.01 -9.02 9.90
C ASP A 17 -4.80 -9.06 10.87
N GLY A 18 -4.34 -7.89 11.33
CA GLY A 18 -3.18 -7.74 12.22
C GLY A 18 -1.82 -7.99 11.58
N ARG A 19 -1.74 -8.14 10.25
CA ARG A 19 -0.49 -8.38 9.50
C ARG A 19 -0.25 -7.30 8.45
N VAL A 20 1.01 -6.91 8.26
CA VAL A 20 1.39 -6.06 7.13
C VAL A 20 1.20 -6.87 5.85
N ILE A 21 0.28 -6.42 5.00
CA ILE A 21 -0.03 -7.06 3.71
C ILE A 21 0.66 -6.35 2.54
N GLY A 22 1.21 -5.16 2.79
CA GLY A 22 1.98 -4.40 1.82
C GLY A 22 2.31 -3.00 2.34
N ARG A 23 2.91 -2.19 1.48
CA ARG A 23 3.40 -0.85 1.83
C ARG A 23 3.01 0.13 0.75
N VAL A 24 2.76 1.37 1.12
CA VAL A 24 2.46 2.45 0.17
C VAL A 24 3.28 3.68 0.53
N TRP A 25 3.89 4.30 -0.46
CA TRP A 25 4.66 5.53 -0.27
C TRP A 25 4.35 6.55 -1.34
N ASN A 26 4.50 7.83 -1.01
CA ASN A 26 4.49 8.90 -1.97
C ASN A 26 5.91 9.38 -2.26
N TRP A 27 6.22 9.50 -3.54
CA TRP A 27 7.47 10.06 -4.02
C TRP A 27 7.17 11.11 -5.09
N HIS A 28 7.57 12.36 -4.85
CA HIS A 28 7.37 13.49 -5.77
C HIS A 28 5.94 13.65 -6.30
N GLY A 29 4.92 13.39 -5.47
CA GLY A 29 3.51 13.52 -5.87
C GLY A 29 2.92 12.27 -6.52
N SER A 30 3.74 11.28 -6.87
CA SER A 30 3.27 9.97 -7.35
C SER A 30 3.25 8.96 -6.20
N TRP A 31 2.17 8.17 -6.12
CA TRP A 31 2.09 7.09 -5.16
C TRP A 31 2.68 5.81 -5.74
N SER A 32 3.26 5.01 -4.87
CA SER A 32 3.72 3.64 -5.15
C SER A 32 3.13 2.70 -4.11
N ALA A 33 2.93 1.45 -4.50
CA ALA A 33 2.41 0.39 -3.65
C ALA A 33 3.23 -0.89 -3.85
N GLU A 34 3.72 -1.48 -2.76
CA GLU A 34 4.29 -2.81 -2.76
C GLU A 34 3.26 -3.78 -2.17
N ALA A 35 2.95 -4.83 -2.92
CA ALA A 35 2.03 -5.87 -2.51
C ALA A 35 2.52 -7.23 -2.99
N ASN A 36 2.60 -8.22 -2.10
CA ASN A 36 2.99 -9.59 -2.45
C ASN A 36 4.33 -9.71 -3.22
N GLY A 37 5.29 -8.81 -2.97
CA GLY A 37 6.57 -8.76 -3.66
C GLY A 37 6.56 -8.01 -5.00
N GLU A 38 5.41 -7.55 -5.47
CA GLU A 38 5.28 -6.69 -6.65
C GLU A 38 5.17 -5.23 -6.25
N THR A 39 5.93 -4.37 -6.93
CA THR A 39 5.86 -2.91 -6.72
C THR A 39 5.18 -2.23 -7.90
N HIS A 40 4.10 -1.50 -7.61
CA HIS A 40 3.38 -0.67 -8.55
C HIS A 40 3.76 0.79 -8.36
N HIS A 41 4.23 1.43 -9.43
CA HIS A 41 4.57 2.85 -9.46
C HIS A 41 3.50 3.66 -10.19
N ASN A 42 3.62 4.99 -10.16
CA ASN A 42 2.77 5.94 -10.89
C ASN A 42 1.27 5.88 -10.53
N LEU A 43 0.97 5.61 -9.26
CA LEU A 43 -0.41 5.60 -8.76
C LEU A 43 -0.85 7.03 -8.50
N LYS A 44 -2.05 7.37 -8.94
CA LYS A 44 -2.55 8.76 -8.95
C LYS A 44 -2.89 9.27 -7.55
N SER A 45 -3.09 8.37 -6.59
CA SER A 45 -3.56 8.72 -5.26
C SER A 45 -3.27 7.63 -4.25
N ARG A 46 -3.18 8.02 -2.97
CA ARG A 46 -3.06 7.10 -1.82
C ARG A 46 -4.10 5.99 -1.85
N LYS A 47 -5.35 6.33 -2.15
CA LYS A 47 -6.46 5.38 -2.21
C LYS A 47 -6.25 4.30 -3.27
N GLU A 48 -5.70 4.68 -4.42
CA GLU A 48 -5.38 3.74 -5.51
C GLU A 48 -4.24 2.80 -5.09
N ALA A 49 -3.21 3.34 -4.43
CA ALA A 49 -2.11 2.56 -3.86
C ALA A 49 -2.59 1.52 -2.86
N ILE A 50 -3.44 1.91 -1.91
CA ILE A 50 -4.01 0.99 -0.92
C ILE A 50 -4.88 -0.07 -1.61
N SER A 51 -5.71 0.35 -2.57
CA SER A 51 -6.55 -0.56 -3.33
C SER A 51 -5.76 -1.62 -4.07
N ARG A 52 -4.56 -1.29 -4.60
CA ARG A 52 -3.66 -2.28 -5.21
C ARG A 52 -3.15 -3.30 -4.18
N VAL A 53 -2.75 -2.83 -3.00
CA VAL A 53 -2.32 -3.73 -1.92
C VAL A 53 -3.46 -4.66 -1.47
N GLU A 54 -4.68 -4.13 -1.36
CA GLU A 54 -5.86 -4.92 -1.01
C GLU A 54 -6.26 -5.92 -2.12
N GLN A 55 -6.12 -5.57 -3.40
CA GLN A 55 -6.44 -6.44 -4.54
C GLN A 55 -5.43 -7.57 -4.75
N ALA A 56 -4.15 -7.30 -4.48
CA ALA A 56 -3.10 -8.31 -4.56
C ALA A 56 -3.19 -9.35 -3.43
N ARG A 57 -4.08 -9.14 -2.46
CA ARG A 57 -4.32 -10.09 -1.37
C ARG A 57 -4.99 -11.34 -1.95
N PRO A 58 -4.41 -12.54 -1.80
CA PRO A 58 -5.07 -13.76 -2.23
C PRO A 58 -6.38 -13.93 -1.44
N LYS A 59 -7.50 -14.10 -2.14
CA LYS A 59 -8.77 -14.54 -1.53
C LYS A 59 -8.53 -15.93 -0.94
N ARG A 60 -8.25 -15.99 0.36
CA ARG A 60 -8.36 -17.24 1.13
C ARG A 60 -9.82 -17.56 1.37
#